data_AF-A0A960HU49-F1
#
_entry.id   AF-A0A960HU49-F1
#
_cell.length_a   1.000
_cell.length_b   1.000
_cell.length_c   1.000
_cell.angle_alpha   90.00
_cell.angle_beta   90.00
_cell.angle_gamma   90.00
#
_symmetry.space_group_name_H-M   'P 1'
#
loop_
_entity.id
_entity.type
_entity.pdbx_description
1 polymer ?
#
loop_
_entity_poly.entity_id
_entity_poly.type
_entity_poly.pdbx_seq_one_letter_code
_entity_poly.pdbx_strand_id
1 'polypeptide(L)'
;MGAATRRTLRLVAVSDDASTDPTLSDWEALASKDLRGRPLEELTRTRPEGIDVKPLYTADDTDGLETDTLPGFGPFTRGVRATMYANRPWTIRQYAGFSTAEESNAFYRRNL
;
A
#
# COMPACT_ATOMS: atom_id res chain seq x y z
N MET A 1 -7.53 -50.21 27.78
CA MET A 1 -8.47 -49.78 26.73
C MET A 1 -8.94 -48.36 27.08
N GLY A 2 -8.11 -47.36 26.75
CA GLY A 2 -8.36 -45.95 27.14
C GLY A 2 -9.07 -45.22 26.00
N ALA A 3 -10.31 -44.81 26.23
CA ALA A 3 -11.10 -44.07 25.25
C ALA A 3 -10.55 -42.64 25.11
N ALA A 4 -10.04 -42.32 23.93
CA ALA A 4 -9.57 -40.98 23.57
C ALA A 4 -10.77 -40.10 23.20
N THR A 5 -11.21 -39.27 24.14
CA THR A 5 -12.23 -38.24 23.92
C THR A 5 -11.66 -37.15 23.00
N ARG A 6 -12.04 -37.17 21.72
CA ARG A 6 -11.72 -36.08 20.77
C ARG A 6 -12.53 -34.84 21.14
N ARG A 7 -11.86 -33.85 21.72
CA ARG A 7 -12.39 -32.51 21.99
C ARG A 7 -12.44 -31.73 20.69
N THR A 8 -13.63 -31.63 20.08
CA THR A 8 -13.88 -30.77 18.91
C THR A 8 -13.73 -29.30 19.32
N LEU A 9 -12.66 -28.64 18.87
CA LEU A 9 -12.50 -27.19 19.00
C LEU A 9 -13.46 -26.50 18.02
N ARG A 10 -14.45 -25.78 18.55
CA ARG A 10 -15.35 -24.92 17.77
C ARG A 10 -14.65 -23.58 17.57
N LEU A 11 -14.44 -23.19 16.31
CA LEU A 11 -13.96 -21.86 15.92
C LEU A 11 -14.98 -20.82 16.40
N VAL A 12 -14.61 -19.98 17.35
CA VAL A 12 -15.41 -18.82 17.76
C VAL A 12 -15.07 -17.69 16.79
N ALA A 13 -16.08 -17.22 16.05
CA ALA A 13 -15.96 -15.99 15.28
C ALA A 13 -15.77 -14.83 16.26
N VAL A 14 -14.67 -14.08 16.11
CA VAL A 14 -14.50 -12.79 16.77
C VAL A 14 -15.62 -11.90 16.24
N SER A 15 -16.55 -11.57 17.13
CA SER A 15 -17.63 -10.63 16.86
C SER A 15 -17.05 -9.23 16.99
N ASP A 16 -17.33 -8.38 16.01
CA ASP A 16 -16.97 -6.97 15.96
C ASP A 16 -17.62 -6.25 17.16
N ASP A 17 -16.81 -5.95 18.18
CA ASP A 17 -17.24 -5.24 19.39
C ASP A 17 -17.26 -3.74 19.08
N ALA A 18 -18.33 -3.05 19.50
CA ALA A 18 -18.58 -1.65 19.16
C ALA A 18 -17.39 -0.73 19.52
N SER A 19 -16.87 -0.04 18.51
CA SER A 19 -15.68 0.80 18.50
C SER A 19 -15.58 1.79 19.67
N THR A 20 -14.60 1.56 20.56
CA THR A 20 -14.00 2.59 21.43
C THR A 20 -12.73 3.12 20.76
N ASP A 21 -12.82 3.44 19.47
CA ASP A 21 -11.65 3.82 18.68
C ASP A 21 -11.38 5.33 18.84
N PRO A 22 -10.11 5.73 19.04
CA PRO A 22 -9.74 7.13 19.16
C PRO A 22 -10.11 7.91 17.89
N THR A 23 -10.64 9.11 18.06
CA THR A 23 -11.08 9.97 16.96
C THR A 23 -9.93 10.81 16.40
N LEU A 24 -10.12 11.40 15.22
CA LEU A 24 -9.14 12.33 14.63
C LEU A 24 -8.83 13.51 15.57
N SER A 25 -9.84 14.00 16.31
CA SER A 25 -9.66 15.10 17.27
C SER A 25 -8.78 14.70 18.46
N ASP A 26 -8.88 13.46 18.93
CA ASP A 26 -8.02 12.94 19.99
C ASP A 26 -6.56 12.90 19.53
N TRP A 27 -6.32 12.54 18.26
CA TRP A 27 -5.00 12.56 17.66
C TRP A 27 -4.45 13.99 17.51
N GLU A 28 -5.24 14.95 17.03
CA GLU A 28 -4.82 16.35 16.90
C GLU A 28 -4.41 16.97 18.24
N ALA A 29 -5.13 16.64 19.31
CA ALA A 29 -4.82 17.09 20.67
C ALA A 29 -3.49 16.51 21.17
N LEU A 30 -3.22 15.23 20.91
CA LEU A 30 -1.95 14.59 21.25
C LEU A 30 -0.79 15.15 20.40
N ALA A 31 -0.98 15.29 19.09
CA ALA A 31 0.03 15.82 18.18
C ALA A 31 0.42 17.26 18.56
N SER A 32 -0.57 18.09 18.90
CA SER A 32 -0.35 19.47 19.35
C SER A 32 0.45 19.55 20.66
N LYS A 33 0.22 18.60 21.59
CA LYS A 33 0.99 18.48 22.82
C LYS A 33 2.46 18.08 22.54
N ASP A 34 2.67 17.14 21.64
CA ASP A 34 4.01 16.67 21.25
C ASP A 34 4.82 17.74 20.51
N LEU A 35 4.15 18.60 19.75
CA LEU A 35 4.75 19.72 19.01
C LEU A 35 5.17 20.90 19.90
N ARG A 36 4.81 20.89 21.20
CA ARG A 36 5.24 21.88 22.21
C ARG A 36 5.07 23.34 21.74
N GLY A 37 3.93 23.64 21.13
CA GLY A 37 3.58 24.98 20.66
C GLY A 37 3.98 25.30 19.21
N ARG A 38 4.58 24.35 18.48
CA ARG A 38 4.69 24.45 17.02
C ARG A 38 3.34 24.14 16.36
N PRO A 39 2.93 24.87 15.30
CA PRO A 39 1.71 24.59 14.53
C PRO A 39 1.75 23.19 13.89
N LEU A 40 0.59 22.52 13.83
CA LEU A 40 0.44 21.20 13.21
C LEU A 40 0.74 21.25 11.71
N GLU A 41 0.50 22.40 11.09
CA GLU A 41 0.73 22.70 9.69
C GLU A 41 2.21 22.59 9.30
N GLU A 42 3.14 22.77 10.25
CA GLU A 42 4.57 22.54 10.00
C GLU A 42 4.91 21.08 9.68
N LEU A 43 4.02 20.13 10.02
CA LEU A 43 4.20 18.73 9.65
C LEU A 43 3.78 18.45 8.19
N THR A 44 3.01 19.34 7.56
CA THR A 44 2.63 19.21 6.16
C THR A 44 3.82 19.52 5.27
N ARG A 45 4.15 18.59 4.37
CA ARG A 45 5.28 18.73 3.45
C ARG A 45 4.82 18.96 2.03
N THR A 46 5.12 20.12 1.49
CA THR A 46 4.96 20.40 0.06
C THR A 46 6.04 19.68 -0.75
N ARG A 47 5.61 18.90 -1.73
CA ARG A 47 6.51 18.21 -2.66
C ARG A 47 6.81 19.09 -3.88
N PRO A 48 7.90 18.85 -4.63
CA PRO A 48 8.23 19.62 -5.84
C PRO A 48 7.12 19.63 -6.89
N GLU A 49 6.23 18.64 -6.86
CA GLU A 49 5.07 18.54 -7.74
C GLU A 49 3.90 19.49 -7.34
N GLY A 50 4.07 20.28 -6.28
CA GLY A 50 3.04 21.20 -5.77
C GLY A 50 1.95 20.52 -4.93
N ILE A 51 2.21 19.29 -4.46
CA ILE A 51 1.27 18.51 -3.66
C ILE A 51 1.65 18.63 -2.18
N ASP A 52 0.69 19.06 -1.37
CA ASP A 52 0.82 19.12 0.08
C ASP A 52 0.51 17.76 0.70
N VAL A 53 1.53 17.14 1.31
CA VAL A 53 1.39 15.83 1.95
C VAL A 53 1.04 16.04 3.42
N LYS A 54 -0.19 15.66 3.80
CA LYS A 54 -0.67 15.67 5.18
C LYS A 54 0.14 14.69 6.05
N PRO A 55 0.27 14.97 7.36
CA PRO A 55 0.96 14.07 8.30
C PRO A 55 0.18 12.79 8.63
N LEU A 56 -1.14 12.78 8.43
CA LEU A 56 -2.03 11.64 8.65
C LEU A 56 -3.12 11.63 7.57
N TYR A 57 -3.45 10.43 7.09
CA TYR A 57 -4.58 10.16 6.19
C TYR A 57 -5.50 9.12 6.84
N THR A 58 -6.80 9.30 6.69
CA THR A 58 -7.85 8.49 7.31
C THR A 58 -8.81 7.93 6.27
N ALA A 59 -9.80 7.15 6.71
CA ALA A 59 -10.85 6.63 5.83
C ALA A 59 -11.63 7.77 5.14
N ASP A 60 -11.81 8.90 5.81
CA ASP A 60 -12.49 10.07 5.26
C ASP A 60 -11.76 10.66 4.04
N ASP A 61 -10.42 10.53 3.98
CA ASP A 61 -9.63 10.98 2.83
C ASP A 61 -9.83 10.09 1.59
N THR A 62 -10.48 8.92 1.74
CA THR A 62 -10.85 8.04 0.64
C THR A 62 -12.28 8.25 0.15
N ASP A 63 -13.07 9.08 0.85
CA ASP A 63 -14.45 9.36 0.46
C ASP A 63 -14.52 10.04 -0.91
N GLY A 64 -15.44 9.59 -1.75
CA GLY A 64 -15.59 10.07 -3.13
C GLY A 64 -14.50 9.61 -4.12
N LEU A 65 -13.52 8.81 -3.70
CA LEU A 65 -12.59 8.16 -4.63
C LEU A 65 -13.18 6.85 -5.17
N GLU A 66 -13.05 6.62 -6.47
CA GLU A 66 -13.41 5.35 -7.15
C GLU A 66 -12.42 4.23 -6.78
N THR A 67 -12.47 3.80 -5.52
CA THR A 67 -11.53 2.83 -4.96
C THR A 67 -11.95 1.40 -5.24
N ASP A 68 -13.25 1.12 -5.41
CA ASP A 68 -13.84 -0.22 -5.60
C ASP A 68 -13.72 -0.81 -7.02
N THR A 69 -12.83 -0.26 -7.84
CA THR A 69 -12.60 -0.73 -9.20
C THR A 69 -11.97 -2.13 -9.25
N LEU A 70 -12.17 -2.85 -10.36
CA LEU A 70 -11.57 -4.15 -10.62
C LEU A 70 -10.40 -4.03 -11.62
N PRO A 71 -9.26 -4.72 -11.39
CA PRO A 71 -8.14 -4.71 -12.34
C PRO A 71 -8.57 -5.33 -13.68
N GLY A 72 -8.05 -4.80 -14.79
CA GLY A 72 -8.41 -5.23 -16.14
C GLY A 72 -9.68 -4.58 -16.70
N PHE A 73 -10.34 -3.72 -15.94
CA PHE A 73 -11.49 -2.94 -16.38
C PHE A 73 -11.20 -1.44 -16.22
N GLY A 74 -11.80 -0.62 -17.09
CA GLY A 74 -11.68 0.85 -17.01
C GLY A 74 -12.20 1.37 -15.67
N PRO A 75 -11.58 2.40 -15.07
CA PRO A 75 -10.50 3.26 -15.58
C PRO A 75 -9.06 2.70 -15.42
N PHE A 76 -8.92 1.41 -15.11
CA PHE A 76 -7.62 0.71 -14.93
C PHE A 76 -6.75 1.22 -13.79
N THR A 77 -7.33 1.91 -12.80
CA THR A 77 -6.61 2.39 -11.59
C THR A 77 -5.88 1.27 -10.86
N ARG A 78 -6.46 0.05 -10.83
CA ARG A 78 -5.84 -1.15 -10.23
C ARG A 78 -5.00 -1.98 -11.20
N GLY A 79 -4.81 -1.51 -12.43
CA GLY A 79 -3.99 -2.15 -13.46
C GLY A 79 -4.78 -2.65 -14.68
N VAL A 80 -4.07 -2.86 -15.78
CA VAL A 80 -4.63 -3.16 -17.12
C VAL A 80 -4.93 -4.64 -17.37
N ARG A 81 -4.46 -5.56 -16.52
CA ARG A 81 -4.71 -7.00 -16.63
C ARG A 81 -5.48 -7.49 -15.39
N ALA A 82 -6.45 -8.38 -15.57
CA ALA A 82 -7.24 -8.91 -14.45
C ALA A 82 -6.37 -9.60 -13.37
N THR A 83 -5.32 -10.31 -13.76
CA THR A 83 -4.47 -11.07 -12.83
C THR A 83 -3.17 -10.35 -12.44
N MET A 84 -2.84 -9.23 -13.11
CA MET A 84 -1.56 -8.51 -13.00
C MET A 84 -0.35 -9.44 -12.74
N TYR A 85 0.45 -9.13 -11.72
CA TYR A 85 1.67 -9.83 -11.35
C TYR A 85 1.44 -11.13 -10.57
N ALA A 86 0.19 -11.47 -10.22
CA ALA A 86 -0.13 -12.76 -9.61
C ALA A 86 0.04 -13.92 -10.61
N ASN A 87 -0.19 -13.67 -11.92
CA ASN A 87 0.04 -14.66 -12.98
C ASN A 87 1.38 -14.47 -13.70
N ARG A 88 1.72 -13.23 -14.08
CA ARG A 88 2.96 -12.93 -14.82
C ARG A 88 3.65 -11.71 -14.22
N PRO A 89 4.87 -11.83 -13.67
CA PRO A 89 5.58 -10.69 -13.10
C PRO A 89 5.95 -9.66 -14.17
N TRP A 90 6.35 -8.46 -13.73
CA TRP A 90 6.86 -7.44 -14.63
C TRP A 90 8.12 -7.94 -15.36
N THR A 91 8.30 -7.50 -16.60
CA THR A 91 9.50 -7.88 -17.36
C THR A 91 10.70 -7.12 -16.81
N ILE A 92 11.76 -7.84 -16.42
CA ILE A 92 13.04 -7.22 -16.10
C ILE A 92 13.64 -6.70 -17.41
N ARG A 93 13.84 -5.39 -17.50
CA ARG A 93 14.33 -4.71 -18.71
C ARG A 93 15.50 -3.80 -18.33
N GLN A 94 16.66 -4.42 -18.10
CA GLN A 94 17.88 -3.68 -17.77
C GLN A 94 18.29 -2.83 -18.96
N TYR A 95 18.40 -1.52 -18.74
CA TYR A 95 19.07 -0.66 -19.70
C TYR A 95 20.56 -1.00 -19.69
N ALA A 96 21.06 -1.46 -20.83
CA ALA A 96 22.46 -1.83 -21.00
C ALA A 96 22.89 -1.49 -22.42
N GLY A 97 24.15 -1.09 -22.57
CA GLY A 97 24.77 -0.72 -23.84
C GLY A 97 26.20 -0.25 -23.57
N PHE A 98 27.13 -0.74 -24.38
CA PHE A 98 28.55 -0.39 -24.33
C PHE A 98 28.94 0.29 -25.63
N SER A 99 30.09 0.96 -25.60
CA SER A 99 30.58 1.82 -26.68
C SER A 99 30.49 1.20 -28.07
N THR A 100 30.75 -0.11 -28.21
CA THR A 100 30.61 -0.82 -29.49
C THR A 100 29.39 -1.76 -29.52
N ALA A 101 28.87 -1.97 -30.74
CA ALA A 101 27.76 -2.90 -30.97
C ALA A 101 28.14 -4.35 -30.60
N GLU A 102 29.40 -4.75 -30.82
CA GLU A 102 29.89 -6.09 -30.52
C GLU A 102 29.93 -6.37 -29.01
N GLU A 103 30.49 -5.45 -28.23
CA GLU A 103 30.54 -5.55 -26.76
C GLU A 103 29.14 -5.54 -26.15
N SER A 104 28.25 -4.70 -26.68
CA SER A 104 26.84 -4.67 -26.28
C SER A 104 26.15 -6.01 -26.52
N ASN A 105 26.30 -6.59 -27.72
CA ASN A 105 25.70 -7.88 -28.06
C ASN A 105 26.29 -9.04 -27.25
N ALA A 106 27.61 -9.05 -26.99
CA ALA A 106 28.23 -10.04 -26.13
C ALA A 106 27.71 -9.96 -24.69
N PHE A 107 27.49 -8.74 -24.17
CA PHE A 107 26.89 -8.52 -22.85
C PHE A 107 25.43 -8.99 -22.82
N TYR A 108 24.60 -8.64 -23.79
CA TYR A 108 23.19 -9.05 -23.79
C TYR A 108 23.04 -10.56 -23.71
N ARG A 109 23.82 -11.34 -24.49
CA ARG A 109 23.75 -12.81 -24.47
C ARG A 109 24.16 -13.44 -23.15
N ARG A 110 25.02 -12.77 -22.36
CA ARG A 110 25.42 -13.26 -21.03
C ARG A 110 24.37 -12.99 -19.95
N ASN A 111 23.48 -12.02 -20.19
CA ASN A 111 22.49 -11.57 -19.21
C ASN A 111 21.05 -12.04 -19.53
N LEU A 112 20.89 -12.80 -20.60
CA LEU A 112 19.64 -13.49 -20.98
C LEU A 112 19.62 -14.90 -20.39
#